data_AF-A0A7W1NYR4-F1
#
_entry.id   AF-A0A7W1NYR4-F1
#
_cell.length_a   1.000
_cell.length_b   1.000
_cell.length_c   1.000
_cell.angle_alpha   90.00
_cell.angle_beta   90.00
_cell.angle_gamma   90.00
#
_symmetry.space_group_name_H-M   'P 1'
#
loop_
_entity.id
_entity.type
_entity.pdbx_description
1 polymer ?
#
loop_
_entity_poly.entity_id
_entity_poly.type
_entity_poly.pdbx_seq_one_letter_code
_entity_poly.pdbx_strand_id
1 'polypeptide(L)'
;MLLATLLLSACSLDQQPAVIYVTATPPPVTAGPSPIPPTPTIPPSPTVPPEVAIQLANQYLTNGYYEKAVAAYQDVLSNSTASPTVAASAGYGLGRSALLEGLFQDAVTALTNFITQFPSDPRMVQAHFLRGDAYLGLSQWQPAIDDFKLYLTNRPGLIDSYVDERIADAQLALGQKDAALTSYKAATDAGRSLVPLLALREKVAQVLTASAKPQDALAQYEAILAVAKNDAYRATIEFRAAQTMIDGGANEMGLDRMQKVFDTYPTTPEAYNAMKLLLNAKRDVDDYQRGQVSYNYGDYQDAIDAFTRYSTQNAFSSIPANLQLLVGRAYREIGNNSAANVAFQIIVDNYKT
;
A
#
# COMPACT_ATOMS: atom_id res chain seq x y z
N MET A 1 -64.26 -20.90 -6.50
CA MET A 1 -65.16 -19.72 -6.48
C MET A 1 -64.39 -18.55 -7.06
N LEU A 2 -65.04 -17.76 -7.93
CA LEU A 2 -64.53 -16.66 -8.80
C LEU A 2 -63.59 -17.14 -9.93
N LEU A 3 -64.00 -17.32 -11.20
CA LEU A 3 -64.81 -16.60 -12.21
C LEU A 3 -64.08 -15.45 -12.93
N ALA A 4 -63.81 -15.69 -14.22
CA ALA A 4 -63.27 -14.79 -15.24
C ALA A 4 -64.37 -14.44 -16.27
N THR A 5 -64.31 -13.25 -16.88
CA THR A 5 -64.26 -12.97 -18.34
C THR A 5 -64.73 -11.55 -18.73
N LEU A 6 -64.08 -11.04 -19.79
CA LEU A 6 -64.19 -9.77 -20.52
C LEU A 6 -65.55 -9.51 -21.20
N LEU A 7 -65.89 -8.23 -21.48
CA LEU A 7 -66.12 -7.68 -22.84
C LEU A 7 -66.39 -6.14 -22.84
N LEU A 8 -66.09 -5.53 -24.00
CA LEU A 8 -65.97 -4.09 -24.31
C LEU A 8 -67.30 -3.34 -24.53
N SER A 9 -67.24 -2.00 -24.44
CA SER A 9 -68.18 -1.07 -25.11
C SER A 9 -67.46 0.21 -25.59
N ALA A 10 -67.71 0.60 -26.84
CA ALA A 10 -67.22 1.82 -27.50
C ALA A 10 -68.35 2.86 -27.64
N CYS A 11 -68.03 4.15 -27.69
CA CYS A 11 -68.95 5.21 -28.13
C CYS A 11 -68.27 6.17 -29.12
N SER A 12 -68.98 6.42 -30.22
CA SER A 12 -68.69 7.31 -31.34
C SER A 12 -69.11 8.75 -31.03
N LEU A 13 -68.41 9.74 -31.58
CA LEU A 13 -68.83 11.15 -31.57
C LEU A 13 -68.71 11.72 -32.99
N ASP A 14 -69.85 12.10 -33.55
CA ASP A 14 -70.02 12.65 -34.90
C ASP A 14 -70.64 14.06 -34.78
N GLN A 15 -70.31 14.93 -35.73
CA GLN A 15 -70.92 16.23 -36.08
C GLN A 15 -70.42 17.55 -35.44
N GLN A 16 -70.09 18.47 -36.36
CA GLN A 16 -69.48 19.80 -36.28
C GLN A 16 -70.53 20.88 -36.63
N PRO A 17 -70.36 22.15 -36.21
CA PRO A 17 -70.90 23.28 -36.99
C PRO A 17 -69.81 24.26 -37.48
N ALA A 18 -70.00 24.74 -38.71
CA ALA A 18 -69.10 25.62 -39.45
C ALA A 18 -69.14 27.08 -38.95
N VAL A 19 -67.97 27.75 -38.97
CA VAL A 19 -67.82 29.17 -38.59
C VAL A 19 -67.78 30.05 -39.84
N ILE A 20 -68.59 31.11 -39.82
CA ILE A 20 -68.80 32.10 -40.88
C ILE A 20 -67.72 33.18 -40.80
N TYR A 21 -67.13 33.58 -41.93
CA TYR A 21 -66.17 34.68 -42.02
C TYR A 21 -66.88 36.01 -42.30
N VAL A 22 -66.60 37.03 -41.48
CA VAL A 22 -66.95 38.44 -41.76
C VAL A 22 -65.64 39.23 -41.82
N THR A 23 -65.31 39.76 -43.00
CA THR A 23 -64.11 40.57 -43.26
C THR A 23 -64.35 42.02 -42.87
N ALA A 24 -63.47 42.59 -42.03
CA ALA A 24 -63.40 44.02 -41.74
C ALA A 24 -62.22 44.68 -42.50
N THR A 25 -62.49 45.84 -43.10
CA THR A 25 -61.62 46.69 -43.92
C THR A 25 -60.52 47.38 -43.08
N PRO A 26 -59.29 47.63 -43.60
CA PRO A 26 -58.11 47.89 -42.77
C PRO A 26 -57.91 49.36 -42.35
N PRO A 27 -57.24 49.63 -41.20
CA PRO A 27 -56.77 50.96 -40.82
C PRO A 27 -55.39 51.31 -41.43
N PRO A 28 -55.00 52.60 -41.47
CA PRO A 28 -53.89 53.10 -42.28
C PRO A 28 -52.49 52.81 -41.71
N VAL A 29 -51.54 52.65 -42.63
CA VAL A 29 -50.14 52.25 -42.39
C VAL A 29 -49.37 53.34 -41.63
N THR A 30 -48.78 52.98 -40.48
CA THR A 30 -47.82 53.81 -39.74
C THR A 30 -46.39 53.41 -40.12
N ALA A 31 -45.51 54.38 -40.34
CA ALA A 31 -44.12 54.18 -40.76
C ALA A 31 -43.31 53.35 -39.74
N GLY A 32 -42.58 52.34 -40.21
CA GLY A 32 -41.79 51.44 -39.36
C GLY A 32 -40.53 52.10 -38.75
N PRO A 33 -40.00 51.55 -37.64
CA PRO A 33 -38.79 52.04 -37.00
C PRO A 33 -37.54 51.78 -37.85
N SER A 34 -36.58 52.70 -37.82
CA SER A 34 -35.28 52.60 -38.51
C SER A 34 -34.41 51.47 -37.96
N PRO A 35 -33.52 50.86 -38.77
CA PRO A 35 -32.69 49.73 -38.35
C PRO A 35 -31.69 50.14 -37.27
N ILE A 36 -31.56 49.28 -36.25
CA ILE A 36 -30.61 49.41 -35.14
C ILE A 36 -29.20 49.06 -35.68
N PRO A 37 -28.14 49.83 -35.36
CA PRO A 37 -26.77 49.46 -35.73
C PRO A 37 -26.37 48.10 -35.12
N PRO A 38 -25.56 47.28 -35.80
CA PRO A 38 -25.09 46.02 -35.22
C PRO A 38 -24.28 46.30 -33.95
N THR A 39 -24.62 45.59 -32.87
CA THR A 39 -23.86 45.60 -31.61
C THR A 39 -22.40 45.23 -31.89
N PRO A 40 -21.41 46.01 -31.41
CA PRO A 40 -20.00 45.65 -31.58
C PRO A 40 -19.74 44.28 -30.95
N THR A 41 -19.27 43.32 -31.76
CA THR A 41 -18.83 42.01 -31.29
C THR A 41 -17.60 42.21 -30.41
N ILE A 42 -17.67 41.74 -29.15
CA ILE A 42 -16.50 41.68 -28.28
C ILE A 42 -15.45 40.82 -28.99
N PRO A 43 -14.24 41.31 -29.26
CA PRO A 43 -13.19 40.49 -29.85
C PRO A 43 -12.95 39.28 -28.95
N PRO A 44 -12.74 38.07 -29.51
CA PRO A 44 -12.49 36.89 -28.69
C PRO A 44 -11.29 37.16 -27.78
N SER A 45 -11.42 36.79 -26.50
CA SER A 45 -10.30 36.85 -25.55
C SER A 45 -9.07 36.16 -26.17
N PRO A 46 -7.87 36.73 -26.03
CA PRO A 46 -6.65 36.14 -26.59
C PRO A 46 -6.53 34.69 -26.14
N THR A 47 -6.65 33.75 -27.08
CA THR A 47 -6.40 32.33 -26.81
C THR A 47 -4.91 32.18 -26.54
N VAL A 48 -4.54 31.72 -25.34
CA VAL A 48 -3.14 31.41 -25.01
C VAL A 48 -2.65 30.35 -26.00
N PRO A 49 -1.54 30.58 -26.73
CA PRO A 49 -1.01 29.60 -27.65
C PRO A 49 -0.71 28.27 -26.95
N PRO A 50 -0.96 27.10 -27.57
CA PRO A 50 -0.70 25.78 -26.97
C PRO A 50 0.73 25.63 -26.41
N GLU A 51 1.71 26.23 -27.07
CA GLU A 51 3.14 26.23 -26.68
C GLU A 51 3.38 26.90 -25.32
N VAL A 52 2.55 27.89 -24.97
CA VAL A 52 2.60 28.58 -23.68
C VAL A 52 1.72 27.87 -22.66
N ALA A 53 0.51 27.44 -23.08
CA ALA A 53 -0.43 26.75 -22.20
C ALA A 53 0.15 25.45 -21.61
N ILE A 54 0.94 24.70 -22.39
CA ILE A 54 1.59 23.47 -21.91
C ILE A 54 2.61 23.73 -20.78
N GLN A 55 3.22 24.92 -20.73
CA GLN A 55 4.17 25.26 -19.66
C GLN A 55 3.45 25.39 -18.31
N LEU A 56 2.25 25.98 -18.30
CA LEU A 56 1.41 26.06 -17.11
C LEU A 56 0.98 24.66 -16.64
N ALA A 57 0.57 23.80 -17.58
CA ALA A 57 0.22 22.41 -17.25
C ALA A 57 1.41 21.65 -16.62
N ASN A 58 2.60 21.79 -17.19
CA ASN A 58 3.83 21.21 -16.64
C ASN A 58 4.17 21.76 -15.24
N GLN A 59 3.91 23.05 -15.01
CA GLN A 59 4.11 23.68 -13.70
C GLN A 59 3.13 23.13 -12.66
N TYR A 60 1.84 22.98 -13.01
CA TYR A 60 0.87 22.34 -12.12
C TYR A 60 1.27 20.92 -11.77
N LEU A 61 1.70 20.12 -12.76
CA LEU A 61 2.18 18.76 -12.53
C LEU A 61 3.40 18.72 -11.59
N THR A 62 4.37 19.61 -11.80
CA THR A 62 5.59 19.67 -10.97
C THR A 62 5.29 20.10 -9.55
N ASN A 63 4.31 21.00 -9.36
CA ASN A 63 3.90 21.50 -8.04
C ASN A 63 2.94 20.55 -7.31
N GLY A 64 2.57 19.41 -7.90
CA GLY A 64 1.66 18.44 -7.29
C GLY A 64 0.17 18.81 -7.40
N TYR A 65 -0.18 19.84 -8.18
CA TYR A 65 -1.57 20.23 -8.44
C TYR A 65 -2.15 19.38 -9.58
N TYR A 66 -2.29 18.06 -9.38
CA TYR A 66 -2.55 17.14 -10.47
C TYR A 66 -3.92 17.33 -11.11
N GLU A 67 -4.99 17.59 -10.34
CA GLU A 67 -6.29 18.00 -10.88
C GLU A 67 -6.19 19.19 -11.85
N LYS A 68 -5.47 20.26 -11.46
CA LYS A 68 -5.25 21.43 -12.32
C LYS A 68 -4.39 21.10 -13.54
N ALA A 69 -3.42 20.20 -13.39
CA ALA A 69 -2.58 19.74 -14.48
C ALA A 69 -3.42 18.97 -15.52
N VAL A 70 -4.31 18.08 -15.07
CA VAL A 70 -5.24 17.32 -15.93
C VAL A 70 -6.07 18.29 -16.78
N ALA A 71 -6.74 19.27 -16.15
CA ALA A 71 -7.53 20.26 -16.86
C ALA A 71 -6.68 21.07 -17.87
N ALA A 72 -5.52 21.56 -17.45
CA ALA A 72 -4.64 22.35 -18.31
C ALA A 72 -4.09 21.55 -19.51
N TYR A 73 -3.79 20.25 -19.35
CA TYR A 73 -3.39 19.41 -20.48
C TYR A 73 -4.55 19.08 -21.42
N GLN A 74 -5.77 18.91 -20.91
CA GLN A 74 -6.97 18.75 -21.73
C GLN A 74 -7.23 20.00 -22.58
N ASP A 75 -7.09 21.19 -22.00
CA ASP A 75 -7.21 22.46 -22.71
C ASP A 75 -6.21 22.54 -23.88
N VAL A 76 -4.95 22.16 -23.65
CA VAL A 76 -3.93 22.10 -24.71
C VAL A 76 -4.32 21.12 -25.83
N LEU A 77 -4.84 19.93 -25.48
CA LEU A 77 -5.22 18.90 -26.45
C LEU A 77 -6.50 19.25 -27.23
N SER A 78 -7.39 20.06 -26.65
CA SER A 78 -8.60 20.55 -27.34
C SER A 78 -8.31 21.67 -28.34
N ASN A 79 -7.12 22.29 -28.27
CA ASN A 79 -6.73 23.36 -29.18
C ASN A 79 -6.20 22.79 -30.51
N SER A 80 -6.95 23.00 -31.59
CA SER A 80 -6.62 22.50 -32.93
C SER A 80 -5.33 23.08 -33.55
N THR A 81 -4.79 24.14 -32.97
CA THR A 81 -3.52 24.76 -33.42
C THR A 81 -2.29 24.12 -32.78
N ALA A 82 -2.45 23.18 -31.84
CA ALA A 82 -1.34 22.52 -31.17
C ALA A 82 -0.50 21.71 -32.18
N SER A 83 0.81 22.00 -32.22
CA SER A 83 1.74 21.18 -33.02
C SER A 83 1.77 19.72 -32.53
N PRO A 84 2.12 18.74 -33.38
CA PRO A 84 2.21 17.34 -32.97
C PRO A 84 3.13 17.11 -31.76
N THR A 85 4.20 17.89 -31.62
CA THR A 85 5.14 17.79 -30.48
C THR A 85 4.52 18.28 -29.16
N VAL A 86 3.72 19.35 -29.22
CA VAL A 86 2.97 19.89 -28.09
C VAL A 86 1.84 18.94 -27.72
N ALA A 87 1.09 18.43 -28.70
CA ALA A 87 0.04 17.45 -28.50
C ALA A 87 0.58 16.15 -27.87
N ALA A 88 1.71 15.62 -28.35
CA ALA A 88 2.37 14.46 -27.76
C ALA A 88 2.75 14.71 -26.29
N SER A 89 3.34 15.87 -26.01
CA SER A 89 3.75 16.23 -24.65
C SER A 89 2.56 16.44 -23.71
N ALA A 90 1.47 17.02 -24.21
CA ALA A 90 0.24 17.19 -23.45
C ALA A 90 -0.48 15.86 -23.21
N GLY A 91 -0.52 14.95 -24.20
CA GLY A 91 -1.10 13.61 -24.05
C GLY A 91 -0.36 12.77 -23.00
N TYR A 92 0.97 12.77 -23.05
CA TYR A 92 1.78 12.11 -22.03
C TYR A 92 1.61 12.75 -20.65
N GLY A 93 1.63 14.09 -20.58
CA GLY A 93 1.45 14.85 -19.35
C GLY A 93 0.08 14.64 -18.70
N LEU A 94 -0.99 14.57 -19.52
CA LEU A 94 -2.35 14.26 -19.09
C LEU A 94 -2.41 12.88 -18.44
N GLY A 95 -1.89 11.85 -19.12
CA GLY A 95 -1.87 10.49 -18.59
C GLY A 95 -1.11 10.37 -17.28
N ARG A 96 0.06 11.01 -17.19
CA ARG A 96 0.86 11.06 -15.95
C ARG A 96 0.14 11.80 -14.82
N SER A 97 -0.50 12.93 -15.11
CA SER A 97 -1.20 13.73 -14.11
C SER A 97 -2.45 13.02 -13.60
N ALA A 98 -3.23 12.40 -14.50
CA ALA A 98 -4.39 11.60 -14.15
C ALA A 98 -4.01 10.41 -13.26
N LEU A 99 -2.89 9.74 -13.54
CA LEU A 99 -2.38 8.65 -12.70
C LEU A 99 -2.04 9.15 -11.28
N LEU A 100 -1.34 10.28 -11.17
CA LEU A 100 -0.92 10.85 -9.88
C LEU A 100 -2.10 11.40 -9.06
N GLU A 101 -3.16 11.86 -9.73
CA GLU A 101 -4.44 12.25 -9.10
C GLU A 101 -5.26 11.02 -8.65
N GLY A 102 -4.93 9.81 -9.12
CA GLY A 102 -5.70 8.59 -8.85
C GLY A 102 -6.88 8.37 -9.80
N LEU A 103 -6.98 9.15 -10.89
CA LEU A 103 -7.96 8.99 -11.95
C LEU A 103 -7.52 7.88 -12.91
N PHE A 104 -7.51 6.63 -12.43
CA PHE A 104 -6.87 5.53 -13.14
C PHE A 104 -7.49 5.25 -14.52
N GLN A 105 -8.81 5.35 -14.67
CA GLN A 105 -9.48 5.14 -15.96
C GLN A 105 -9.13 6.24 -16.98
N ASP A 106 -9.01 7.48 -16.52
CA ASP A 106 -8.61 8.61 -17.35
C ASP A 106 -7.14 8.50 -17.75
N ALA A 107 -6.29 8.05 -16.82
CA ALA A 107 -4.89 7.75 -17.10
C ALA A 107 -4.73 6.68 -18.18
N VAL A 108 -5.45 5.56 -18.07
CA VAL A 108 -5.48 4.51 -19.10
C VAL A 108 -5.90 5.07 -20.46
N THR A 109 -6.95 5.88 -20.49
CA THR A 109 -7.48 6.48 -21.72
C THR A 109 -6.46 7.42 -22.36
N ALA A 110 -5.92 8.37 -21.59
CA ALA A 110 -4.95 9.34 -22.06
C ALA A 110 -3.63 8.69 -22.53
N LEU A 111 -3.10 7.71 -21.77
CA LEU A 111 -1.89 7.00 -22.14
C LEU A 111 -2.09 6.10 -23.36
N THR A 112 -3.26 5.48 -23.52
CA THR A 112 -3.59 4.71 -24.72
C THR A 112 -3.68 5.62 -25.95
N ASN A 113 -4.29 6.80 -25.83
CA ASN A 113 -4.32 7.79 -26.90
C ASN A 113 -2.91 8.27 -27.26
N PHE A 114 -2.06 8.55 -26.26
CA PHE A 114 -0.67 8.93 -26.49
C PHE A 114 0.11 7.82 -27.22
N ILE A 115 -0.01 6.56 -26.76
CA ILE A 115 0.66 5.40 -27.34
C ILE A 115 0.26 5.17 -28.80
N THR A 116 -1.02 5.34 -29.12
CA THR A 116 -1.56 5.10 -30.46
C THR A 116 -1.26 6.24 -31.43
N GLN A 117 -1.33 7.50 -30.98
CA GLN A 117 -1.15 8.67 -31.84
C GLN A 117 0.32 9.05 -32.04
N PHE A 118 1.19 8.75 -31.07
CA PHE A 118 2.60 9.13 -31.10
C PHE A 118 3.54 7.93 -30.91
N PRO A 119 3.45 6.87 -31.75
CA PRO A 119 4.17 5.61 -31.53
C PRO A 119 5.69 5.72 -31.65
N SER A 120 6.22 6.83 -32.19
CA SER A 120 7.66 7.12 -32.28
C SER A 120 8.18 8.05 -31.17
N ASP A 121 7.33 8.50 -30.25
CA ASP A 121 7.76 9.39 -29.16
C ASP A 121 8.73 8.65 -28.22
N PRO A 122 9.87 9.26 -27.81
CA PRO A 122 10.84 8.62 -26.92
C PRO A 122 10.27 8.17 -25.56
N ARG A 123 9.12 8.71 -25.16
CA ARG A 123 8.44 8.37 -23.90
C ARG A 123 7.50 7.17 -24.03
N MET A 124 7.36 6.57 -25.22
CA MET A 124 6.48 5.41 -25.45
C MET A 124 6.63 4.30 -24.43
N VAL A 125 7.86 3.84 -24.19
CA VAL A 125 8.12 2.77 -23.20
C VAL A 125 7.73 3.21 -21.79
N GLN A 126 7.96 4.48 -21.44
CA GLN A 126 7.55 5.02 -20.15
C GLN A 126 6.02 5.14 -20.04
N ALA A 127 5.32 5.46 -21.12
CA ALA A 127 3.87 5.53 -21.15
C ALA A 127 3.24 4.15 -20.90
N HIS A 128 3.82 3.07 -21.45
CA HIS A 128 3.42 1.71 -21.11
C HIS A 128 3.57 1.43 -19.61
N PHE A 129 4.71 1.76 -19.01
CA PHE A 129 4.89 1.60 -17.56
C PHE A 129 3.83 2.36 -16.74
N LEU A 130 3.56 3.63 -17.08
CA LEU A 130 2.54 4.43 -16.38
C LEU A 130 1.13 3.87 -16.59
N ARG A 131 0.84 3.30 -17.77
CA ARG A 131 -0.46 2.69 -18.05
C ARG A 131 -0.60 1.37 -17.31
N GLY A 132 0.49 0.61 -17.15
CA GLY A 132 0.58 -0.54 -16.26
C GLY A 132 0.23 -0.19 -14.82
N ASP A 133 0.81 0.88 -14.28
CA ASP A 133 0.47 1.39 -12.94
C ASP A 133 -1.02 1.81 -12.85
N ALA A 134 -1.56 2.45 -13.89
CA ALA A 134 -2.99 2.78 -13.94
C ALA A 134 -3.88 1.53 -13.97
N TYR A 135 -3.48 0.49 -14.72
CA TYR A 135 -4.17 -0.79 -14.74
C TYR A 135 -4.13 -1.50 -13.38
N LEU A 136 -3.02 -1.42 -12.64
CA LEU A 136 -2.98 -1.91 -11.26
C LEU A 136 -4.00 -1.17 -10.37
N GLY A 137 -4.10 0.16 -10.48
CA GLY A 137 -5.10 0.95 -9.76
C GLY A 137 -6.55 0.56 -10.08
N LEU A 138 -6.80 0.04 -11.28
CA LEU A 138 -8.10 -0.51 -11.70
C LEU A 138 -8.27 -2.00 -11.41
N SER A 139 -7.29 -2.66 -10.78
CA SER A 139 -7.27 -4.12 -10.62
C SER A 139 -7.33 -4.89 -11.95
N GLN A 140 -6.90 -4.27 -13.05
CA GLN A 140 -6.78 -4.89 -14.38
C GLN A 140 -5.41 -5.57 -14.49
N TRP A 141 -5.27 -6.69 -13.79
CA TRP A 141 -3.99 -7.35 -13.56
C TRP A 141 -3.27 -7.80 -14.84
N GLN A 142 -3.98 -8.44 -15.78
CA GLN A 142 -3.35 -8.95 -17.00
C GLN A 142 -2.86 -7.82 -17.93
N PRO A 143 -3.67 -6.78 -18.24
CA PRO A 143 -3.17 -5.61 -18.96
C PRO A 143 -1.95 -4.94 -18.30
N ALA A 144 -1.94 -4.85 -16.96
CA ALA A 144 -0.78 -4.31 -16.24
C ALA A 144 0.49 -5.15 -16.47
N ILE A 145 0.38 -6.48 -16.35
CA ILE A 145 1.49 -7.40 -16.60
C ILE A 145 2.04 -7.24 -18.02
N ASP A 146 1.16 -7.13 -19.01
CA ASP A 146 1.57 -7.01 -20.42
C ASP A 146 2.35 -5.71 -20.68
N ASP A 147 1.87 -4.59 -20.13
CA ASP A 147 2.55 -3.29 -20.22
C ASP A 147 3.91 -3.29 -19.48
N PHE A 148 4.00 -3.91 -18.31
CA PHE A 148 5.25 -4.04 -17.57
C PHE A 148 6.27 -4.95 -18.25
N LYS A 149 5.83 -6.05 -18.87
CA LYS A 149 6.72 -6.91 -19.67
C LYS A 149 7.26 -6.18 -20.90
N LEU A 150 6.44 -5.35 -21.55
CA LEU A 150 6.91 -4.50 -22.63
C LEU A 150 7.98 -3.51 -22.13
N TYR A 151 7.76 -2.90 -20.97
CA TYR A 151 8.76 -2.03 -20.34
C TYR A 151 10.09 -2.76 -20.12
N LEU A 152 10.08 -3.93 -19.47
CA LEU A 152 11.29 -4.71 -19.19
C LEU A 152 12.04 -5.13 -20.48
N THR A 153 11.30 -5.45 -21.53
CA THR A 153 11.89 -5.82 -22.83
C THR A 153 12.64 -4.65 -23.47
N ASN A 154 12.14 -3.42 -23.29
CA ASN A 154 12.68 -2.24 -23.97
C ASN A 154 13.64 -1.41 -23.11
N ARG A 155 13.58 -1.54 -21.78
CA ARG A 155 14.44 -0.80 -20.82
C ARG A 155 14.92 -1.70 -19.68
N PRO A 156 15.67 -2.78 -19.97
CA PRO A 156 16.24 -3.62 -18.92
C PRO A 156 17.33 -2.87 -18.13
N GLY A 157 17.54 -3.28 -16.89
CA GLY A 157 18.59 -2.82 -15.98
C GLY A 157 18.30 -1.52 -15.21
N LEU A 158 17.17 -0.84 -15.44
CA LEU A 158 16.91 0.47 -14.82
C LEU A 158 16.17 0.35 -13.48
N ILE A 159 15.01 -0.30 -13.50
CA ILE A 159 14.15 -0.48 -12.32
C ILE A 159 13.53 -1.88 -12.30
N ASP A 160 14.21 -2.86 -12.91
CA ASP A 160 13.71 -4.22 -13.15
C ASP A 160 13.10 -4.83 -11.88
N SER A 161 13.83 -4.70 -10.76
CA SER A 161 13.38 -5.16 -9.46
C SER A 161 11.98 -4.63 -9.07
N TYR A 162 11.68 -3.36 -9.35
CA TYR A 162 10.39 -2.74 -9.01
C TYR A 162 9.27 -3.11 -10.00
N VAL A 163 9.64 -3.42 -11.24
CA VAL A 163 8.70 -3.84 -12.28
C VAL A 163 8.32 -5.31 -12.08
N ASP A 164 9.31 -6.16 -11.82
CA ASP A 164 9.10 -7.58 -11.52
C ASP A 164 8.28 -7.77 -10.24
N GLU A 165 8.46 -6.92 -9.22
CA GLU A 165 7.59 -6.93 -8.03
C GLU A 165 6.12 -6.63 -8.39
N ARG A 166 5.86 -5.64 -9.25
CA ARG A 166 4.49 -5.30 -9.71
C ARG A 166 3.88 -6.42 -10.52
N ILE A 167 4.66 -7.04 -11.40
CA ILE A 167 4.24 -8.23 -12.17
C ILE A 167 3.89 -9.36 -11.20
N ALA A 168 4.73 -9.63 -10.20
CA ALA A 168 4.50 -10.67 -9.21
C ALA A 168 3.22 -10.43 -8.39
N ASP A 169 2.99 -9.19 -7.96
CA ASP A 169 1.77 -8.79 -7.23
C ASP A 169 0.51 -9.01 -8.08
N ALA A 170 0.53 -8.57 -9.34
CA ALA A 170 -0.58 -8.76 -10.27
C ALA A 170 -0.83 -10.25 -10.56
N GLN A 171 0.24 -11.05 -10.68
CA GLN A 171 0.14 -12.50 -10.84
C GLN A 171 -0.46 -13.19 -9.61
N LEU A 172 -0.08 -12.77 -8.40
CA LEU A 172 -0.72 -13.24 -7.16
C LEU A 172 -2.21 -12.91 -7.15
N ALA A 173 -2.60 -11.70 -7.53
CA ALA A 173 -4.00 -11.28 -7.57
C ALA A 173 -4.83 -12.10 -8.58
N LEU A 174 -4.20 -12.59 -9.65
CA LEU A 174 -4.79 -13.52 -10.61
C LEU A 174 -4.78 -14.99 -10.15
N GLY A 175 -4.22 -15.29 -8.97
CA GLY A 175 -4.05 -16.67 -8.47
C GLY A 175 -2.91 -17.45 -9.15
N GLN A 176 -2.09 -16.80 -9.96
CA GLN A 176 -0.96 -17.39 -10.70
C GLN A 176 0.28 -17.54 -9.79
N LYS A 177 0.15 -18.30 -8.70
CA LYS A 177 1.14 -18.37 -7.61
C LYS A 177 2.56 -18.72 -8.09
N ASP A 178 2.71 -19.74 -8.94
CA ASP A 178 4.05 -20.15 -9.41
C ASP A 178 4.72 -19.10 -10.30
N ALA A 179 3.93 -18.43 -11.15
CA ALA A 179 4.42 -17.32 -11.95
C ALA A 179 4.85 -16.14 -11.06
N ALA A 180 4.03 -15.81 -10.05
CA ALA A 180 4.36 -14.76 -9.10
C ALA A 180 5.66 -15.03 -8.34
N LEU A 181 5.87 -16.26 -7.86
CA LEU A 181 7.12 -16.64 -7.18
C LEU A 181 8.33 -16.53 -8.11
N THR A 182 8.17 -16.85 -9.40
CA THR A 182 9.23 -16.66 -10.41
C THR A 182 9.56 -15.18 -10.59
N SER A 183 8.54 -14.32 -10.70
CA SER A 183 8.72 -12.86 -10.82
C SER A 183 9.30 -12.24 -9.54
N TYR A 184 8.89 -12.69 -8.34
CA TYR A 184 9.52 -12.24 -7.09
C TYR A 184 10.99 -12.65 -6.97
N LYS A 185 11.35 -13.84 -7.48
CA LYS A 185 12.75 -14.22 -7.57
C LYS A 185 13.52 -13.25 -8.46
N ALA A 186 13.02 -12.97 -9.66
CA ALA A 186 13.62 -11.96 -10.54
C ALA A 186 13.74 -10.59 -9.84
N ALA A 187 12.69 -10.17 -9.13
CA ALA A 187 12.67 -8.92 -8.39
C ALA A 187 13.75 -8.85 -7.29
N THR A 188 13.97 -9.94 -6.55
CA THR A 188 14.96 -9.99 -5.46
C THR A 188 16.40 -10.22 -5.93
N ASP A 189 16.59 -10.71 -7.15
CA ASP A 189 17.90 -10.89 -7.80
C ASP A 189 18.35 -9.62 -8.56
N ALA A 190 17.40 -8.81 -9.01
CA ALA A 190 17.67 -7.55 -9.70
C ALA A 190 18.21 -6.46 -8.74
N GLY A 191 18.95 -5.50 -9.30
CA GLY A 191 19.52 -4.39 -8.54
C GLY A 191 18.44 -3.51 -7.90
N ARG A 192 18.51 -3.36 -6.57
CA ARG A 192 17.64 -2.48 -5.78
C ARG A 192 18.43 -1.92 -4.59
N SER A 193 18.09 -0.70 -4.16
CA SER A 193 18.68 -0.15 -2.93
C SER A 193 18.35 -1.03 -1.71
N LEU A 194 19.27 -1.06 -0.74
CA LEU A 194 19.24 -2.05 0.34
C LEU A 194 17.91 -2.06 1.10
N VAL A 195 17.44 -0.90 1.59
CA VAL A 195 16.25 -0.84 2.45
C VAL A 195 14.98 -1.34 1.71
N PRO A 196 14.65 -0.85 0.50
CA PRO A 196 13.56 -1.42 -0.31
C PRO A 196 13.75 -2.90 -0.69
N LEU A 197 14.98 -3.39 -0.79
CA LEU A 197 15.24 -4.82 -1.03
C LEU A 197 14.89 -5.66 0.20
N LEU A 198 15.24 -5.21 1.41
CA LEU A 198 14.87 -5.91 2.64
C LEU A 198 13.35 -5.97 2.81
N ALA A 199 12.65 -4.86 2.56
CA ALA A 199 11.19 -4.83 2.57
C ALA A 199 10.56 -5.80 1.55
N LEU A 200 11.13 -5.88 0.33
CA LEU A 200 10.72 -6.87 -0.66
C LEU A 200 10.94 -8.30 -0.16
N ARG A 201 12.11 -8.59 0.43
CA ARG A 201 12.41 -9.94 0.96
C ARG A 201 11.44 -10.34 2.06
N GLU A 202 11.04 -9.43 2.96
CA GLU A 202 10.02 -9.70 3.97
C GLU A 202 8.67 -10.07 3.35
N LYS A 203 8.24 -9.29 2.34
CA LYS A 203 7.01 -9.57 1.60
C LYS A 203 7.07 -10.93 0.89
N VAL A 204 8.17 -11.22 0.19
CA VAL A 204 8.36 -12.50 -0.50
C VAL A 204 8.38 -13.67 0.49
N ALA A 205 9.01 -13.50 1.66
CA ALA A 205 8.97 -14.51 2.71
C ALA A 205 7.54 -14.82 3.16
N GLN A 206 6.72 -13.80 3.40
CA GLN A 206 5.31 -13.97 3.78
C GLN A 206 4.50 -14.69 2.69
N VAL A 207 4.71 -14.35 1.41
CA VAL A 207 4.07 -15.02 0.27
C VAL A 207 4.48 -16.49 0.21
N LEU A 208 5.76 -16.81 0.44
CA LEU A 208 6.29 -18.16 0.45
C LEU A 208 5.72 -18.98 1.63
N THR A 209 5.62 -18.38 2.82
CA THR A 209 4.95 -19.01 3.98
C THR A 209 3.50 -19.36 3.65
N ALA A 210 2.74 -18.40 3.10
CA ALA A 210 1.35 -18.62 2.67
C ALA A 210 1.22 -19.63 1.51
N SER A 211 2.30 -19.88 0.78
CA SER A 211 2.38 -20.87 -0.30
C SER A 211 2.91 -22.23 0.17
N ALA A 212 3.00 -22.47 1.49
CA ALA A 212 3.53 -23.69 2.09
C ALA A 212 4.98 -24.02 1.66
N LYS A 213 5.81 -22.98 1.45
CA LYS A 213 7.24 -23.07 1.13
C LYS A 213 8.10 -22.46 2.25
N PRO A 214 8.07 -23.02 3.47
CA PRO A 214 8.72 -22.42 4.64
C PRO A 214 10.25 -22.35 4.53
N GLN A 215 10.89 -23.28 3.83
CA GLN A 215 12.35 -23.26 3.62
C GLN A 215 12.77 -22.10 2.71
N ASP A 216 12.02 -21.86 1.64
CA ASP A 216 12.27 -20.74 0.74
C ASP A 216 11.99 -19.40 1.43
N ALA A 217 10.93 -19.34 2.25
CA ALA A 217 10.63 -18.17 3.08
C ALA A 217 11.75 -17.88 4.08
N LEU A 218 12.28 -18.93 4.73
CA LEU A 218 13.41 -18.83 5.63
C LEU A 218 14.65 -18.27 4.93
N ALA A 219 14.94 -18.70 3.70
CA ALA A 219 16.07 -18.19 2.92
C ALA A 219 15.99 -16.66 2.70
N GLN A 220 14.77 -16.11 2.54
CA GLN A 220 14.60 -14.65 2.44
C GLN A 220 14.89 -13.94 3.76
N TYR A 221 14.43 -14.50 4.90
CA TYR A 221 14.74 -13.94 6.21
C TYR A 221 16.25 -14.01 6.54
N GLU A 222 16.92 -15.11 6.18
CA GLU A 222 18.38 -15.23 6.34
C GLU A 222 19.15 -14.21 5.52
N ALA A 223 18.71 -13.94 4.28
CA ALA A 223 19.30 -12.89 3.46
C ALA A 223 19.15 -11.49 4.10
N ILE A 224 18.07 -11.23 4.84
CA ILE A 224 17.90 -10.00 5.61
C ILE A 224 18.84 -9.99 6.82
N LEU A 225 18.90 -11.08 7.58
CA LEU A 225 19.71 -11.20 8.79
C LEU A 225 21.21 -11.14 8.54
N ALA A 226 21.66 -11.51 7.34
CA ALA A 226 23.05 -11.39 6.92
C ALA A 226 23.56 -9.94 6.87
N VAL A 227 22.67 -8.96 6.69
CA VAL A 227 23.03 -7.53 6.49
C VAL A 227 22.41 -6.60 7.52
N ALA A 228 21.32 -7.01 8.17
CA ALA A 228 20.65 -6.22 9.21
C ALA A 228 21.57 -6.04 10.44
N LYS A 229 21.69 -4.80 10.94
CA LYS A 229 22.53 -4.47 12.11
C LYS A 229 21.73 -4.04 13.34
N ASN A 230 20.49 -3.58 13.15
CA ASN A 230 19.66 -3.09 14.24
C ASN A 230 19.05 -4.27 15.01
N ASP A 231 19.30 -4.36 16.32
CA ASP A 231 18.87 -5.49 17.15
C ASP A 231 17.35 -5.67 17.16
N ALA A 232 16.58 -4.58 17.27
CA ALA A 232 15.12 -4.66 17.26
C ALA A 232 14.61 -5.25 15.93
N TYR A 233 15.12 -4.77 14.80
CA TYR A 233 14.76 -5.31 13.49
C TYR A 233 15.23 -6.77 13.33
N ARG A 234 16.44 -7.11 13.78
CA ARG A 234 16.92 -8.49 13.76
C ARG A 234 16.03 -9.41 14.59
N ALA A 235 15.58 -8.97 15.77
CA ALA A 235 14.66 -9.72 16.61
C ALA A 235 13.32 -9.96 15.90
N THR A 236 12.74 -8.92 15.27
CA THR A 236 11.53 -9.05 14.45
C THR A 236 11.71 -10.08 13.33
N ILE A 237 12.82 -10.04 12.60
CA ILE A 237 13.07 -10.95 11.48
C ILE A 237 13.33 -12.39 11.95
N GLU A 238 14.15 -12.59 12.98
CA GLU A 238 14.40 -13.93 13.57
C GLU A 238 13.10 -14.54 14.12
N PHE A 239 12.25 -13.74 14.77
CA PHE A 239 10.96 -14.21 15.27
C PHE A 239 10.02 -14.63 14.14
N ARG A 240 9.94 -13.87 13.05
CA ARG A 240 9.14 -14.24 11.88
C ARG A 240 9.68 -15.47 11.15
N ALA A 241 11.00 -15.62 11.09
CA ALA A 241 11.65 -16.82 10.58
C ALA A 241 11.31 -18.05 11.44
N ALA A 242 11.36 -17.89 12.76
CA ALA A 242 10.97 -18.93 13.71
C ALA A 242 9.50 -19.33 13.53
N GLN A 243 8.58 -18.37 13.48
CA GLN A 243 7.15 -18.62 13.26
C GLN A 243 6.90 -19.34 11.93
N THR A 244 7.58 -18.92 10.86
CA THR A 244 7.48 -19.59 9.54
C THR A 244 7.88 -21.06 9.60
N MET A 245 8.90 -21.40 10.39
CA MET A 245 9.31 -22.79 10.57
C MET A 245 8.30 -23.59 11.39
N ILE A 246 7.72 -23.01 12.44
CA ILE A 246 6.66 -23.64 13.23
C ILE A 246 5.42 -23.89 12.35
N ASP A 247 4.96 -22.87 11.62
CA ASP A 247 3.80 -22.96 10.72
C ASP A 247 4.03 -23.96 9.59
N GLY A 248 5.30 -24.11 9.16
CA GLY A 248 5.75 -25.10 8.19
C GLY A 248 5.89 -26.53 8.74
N GLY A 249 5.59 -26.75 10.03
CA GLY A 249 5.70 -28.06 10.71
C GLY A 249 7.10 -28.41 11.23
N ALA A 250 8.10 -27.55 11.01
CA ALA A 250 9.45 -27.71 11.53
C ALA A 250 9.57 -27.11 12.95
N ASN A 251 8.77 -27.63 13.88
CA ASN A 251 8.57 -27.06 15.21
C ASN A 251 9.87 -26.91 16.00
N GLU A 252 10.73 -27.93 16.06
CA GLU A 252 11.99 -27.84 16.82
C GLU A 252 12.92 -26.75 16.26
N MET A 253 13.06 -26.65 14.94
CA MET A 253 13.87 -25.58 14.32
C MET A 253 13.29 -24.20 14.62
N GLY A 254 11.96 -24.09 14.65
CA GLY A 254 11.28 -22.87 15.03
C GLY A 254 11.52 -22.51 16.50
N LEU A 255 11.39 -23.46 17.41
CA LEU A 255 11.65 -23.26 18.84
C LEU A 255 13.11 -22.94 19.13
N ASP A 256 14.06 -23.54 18.42
CA ASP A 256 15.49 -23.19 18.55
C ASP A 256 15.75 -21.73 18.14
N ARG A 257 15.05 -21.24 17.12
CA ARG A 257 15.12 -19.82 16.74
C ARG A 257 14.40 -18.92 17.74
N MET A 258 13.28 -19.35 18.32
CA MET A 258 12.65 -18.62 19.43
C MET A 258 13.61 -18.51 20.62
N GLN A 259 14.35 -19.57 20.94
CA GLN A 259 15.38 -19.55 21.98
C GLN A 259 16.46 -18.51 21.66
N LYS A 260 16.96 -18.49 20.42
CA LYS A 260 17.91 -17.47 19.96
C LYS A 260 17.35 -16.05 20.12
N VAL A 261 16.07 -15.82 19.81
CA VAL A 261 15.42 -14.50 19.98
C VAL A 261 15.40 -14.11 21.46
N PHE A 262 14.97 -15.02 22.33
CA PHE A 262 14.92 -14.81 23.77
C PHE A 262 16.31 -14.50 24.34
N ASP A 263 17.32 -15.31 23.99
CA ASP A 263 18.69 -15.21 24.51
C ASP A 263 19.40 -13.94 24.02
N THR A 264 19.24 -13.59 22.74
CA THR A 264 20.05 -12.54 22.09
C THR A 264 19.41 -11.15 22.21
N TYR A 265 18.07 -11.06 22.27
CA TYR A 265 17.35 -9.79 22.20
C TYR A 265 16.40 -9.57 23.39
N PRO A 266 16.82 -9.74 24.66
CA PRO A 266 15.93 -9.77 25.84
C PRO A 266 15.13 -8.49 26.08
N THR A 267 15.50 -7.37 25.46
CA THR A 267 14.78 -6.11 25.62
C THR A 267 13.69 -5.89 24.57
N THR A 268 13.52 -6.77 23.58
CA THR A 268 12.56 -6.59 22.49
C THR A 268 11.21 -7.28 22.75
N PRO A 269 10.11 -6.82 22.12
CA PRO A 269 8.80 -7.45 22.30
C PRO A 269 8.81 -8.90 21.83
N GLU A 270 9.63 -9.21 20.83
CA GLU A 270 9.83 -10.54 20.30
C GLU A 270 10.43 -11.49 21.33
N ALA A 271 11.32 -11.04 22.22
CA ALA A 271 11.85 -11.91 23.28
C ALA A 271 10.76 -12.34 24.27
N TYR A 272 9.86 -11.43 24.66
CA TYR A 272 8.72 -11.79 25.52
C TYR A 272 7.77 -12.76 24.82
N ASN A 273 7.45 -12.53 23.54
CA ASN A 273 6.61 -13.45 22.78
C ASN A 273 7.28 -14.82 22.58
N ALA A 274 8.59 -14.84 22.28
CA ALA A 274 9.37 -16.07 22.11
C ALA A 274 9.41 -16.86 23.42
N MET A 275 9.67 -16.20 24.54
CA MET A 275 9.64 -16.79 25.88
C MET A 275 8.31 -17.48 26.17
N LYS A 276 7.17 -16.82 25.89
CA LYS A 276 5.85 -17.43 26.09
C LYS A 276 5.64 -18.68 25.24
N LEU A 277 6.09 -18.66 23.99
CA LEU A 277 6.01 -19.82 23.09
C LEU A 277 6.89 -20.97 23.58
N LEU A 278 8.12 -20.68 24.03
CA LEU A 278 9.05 -21.66 24.61
C LEU A 278 8.45 -22.33 25.85
N LEU A 279 7.90 -21.53 26.78
CA LEU A 279 7.26 -22.03 28.00
C LEU A 279 6.04 -22.90 27.70
N ASN A 280 5.20 -22.50 26.73
CA ASN A 280 4.06 -23.30 26.30
C ASN A 280 4.50 -24.62 25.65
N ALA A 281 5.63 -24.60 24.93
CA ALA A 281 6.29 -25.79 24.39
C ALA A 281 7.07 -26.60 25.45
N LYS A 282 7.06 -26.18 26.73
CA LYS A 282 7.79 -26.80 27.84
C LYS A 282 9.30 -26.87 27.60
N ARG A 283 9.86 -25.88 26.89
CA ARG A 283 11.31 -25.69 26.73
C ARG A 283 11.84 -24.97 27.96
N ASP A 284 13.00 -25.40 28.42
CA ASP A 284 13.71 -24.73 29.51
C ASP A 284 14.23 -23.37 29.02
N VAL A 285 14.02 -22.34 29.84
CA VAL A 285 14.54 -20.99 29.62
C VAL A 285 15.25 -20.53 30.88
N ASP A 286 16.29 -19.71 30.74
CA ASP A 286 16.99 -19.15 31.91
C ASP A 286 16.02 -18.30 32.75
N ASP A 287 15.83 -18.70 34.02
CA ASP A 287 14.85 -18.06 34.90
C ASP A 287 15.23 -16.62 35.27
N TYR A 288 16.53 -16.26 35.23
CA TYR A 288 16.93 -14.88 35.45
C TYR A 288 16.54 -13.99 34.27
N GLN A 289 16.85 -14.41 33.05
CA GLN A 289 16.47 -13.72 31.83
C GLN A 289 14.95 -13.68 31.64
N ARG A 290 14.24 -14.78 31.95
CA ARG A 290 12.77 -14.81 31.98
C ARG A 290 12.25 -13.73 32.92
N GLY A 291 12.79 -13.66 34.13
CA GLY A 291 12.38 -12.65 35.10
C GLY A 291 12.61 -11.21 34.59
N GLN A 292 13.75 -10.95 33.92
CA GLN A 292 14.04 -9.64 33.34
C GLN A 292 13.08 -9.29 32.19
N VAL A 293 12.85 -10.23 31.27
CA VAL A 293 11.95 -10.07 30.13
C VAL A 293 10.52 -9.83 30.62
N SER A 294 10.01 -10.67 31.52
CA SER A 294 8.67 -10.53 32.10
C SER A 294 8.49 -9.19 32.83
N TYR A 295 9.48 -8.77 33.62
CA TYR A 295 9.44 -7.48 34.30
C TYR A 295 9.35 -6.31 33.29
N ASN A 296 10.19 -6.32 32.26
CA ASN A 296 10.23 -5.26 31.25
C ASN A 296 8.90 -5.09 30.51
N TYR A 297 8.13 -6.17 30.35
CA TYR A 297 6.83 -6.19 29.67
C TYR A 297 5.64 -6.16 30.64
N GLY A 298 5.87 -5.93 31.93
CA GLY A 298 4.83 -5.74 32.95
C GLY A 298 4.17 -7.02 33.44
N ASP A 299 4.69 -8.20 33.07
CA ASP A 299 4.28 -9.48 33.66
C ASP A 299 5.00 -9.69 35.00
N TYR A 300 4.65 -8.85 35.97
CA TYR A 300 5.32 -8.79 37.26
C TYR A 300 5.18 -10.09 38.07
N GLN A 301 4.06 -10.81 37.91
CA GLN A 301 3.86 -12.08 38.59
C GLN A 301 4.81 -13.14 38.04
N ASP A 302 4.92 -13.27 36.71
CA ASP A 302 5.87 -14.19 36.10
C ASP A 302 7.31 -13.84 36.44
N ALA A 303 7.62 -12.53 36.50
CA ALA A 303 8.94 -12.06 36.90
C ALA A 303 9.32 -12.51 38.32
N ILE A 304 8.40 -12.33 39.29
CA ILE A 304 8.57 -12.78 40.68
C ILE A 304 8.78 -14.30 40.71
N ASP A 305 7.96 -15.06 40.00
CA ASP A 305 8.03 -16.52 40.00
C ASP A 305 9.36 -17.02 39.42
N ALA A 306 9.82 -16.42 38.32
CA ALA A 306 11.09 -16.74 37.68
C ALA A 306 12.30 -16.38 38.55
N PHE A 307 12.33 -15.16 39.10
CA PHE A 307 13.40 -14.76 40.02
C PHE A 307 13.44 -15.61 41.29
N THR A 308 12.28 -16.06 41.79
CA THR A 308 12.20 -16.97 42.93
C THR A 308 12.82 -18.32 42.59
N ARG A 309 12.44 -18.93 41.46
CA ARG A 309 13.04 -20.19 41.00
C ARG A 309 14.55 -20.06 40.83
N TYR A 310 15.02 -19.00 40.15
CA TYR A 310 16.45 -18.73 40.00
C TYR A 310 17.16 -18.65 41.36
N SER A 311 16.59 -17.92 42.33
CA SER A 311 17.18 -17.78 43.66
C SER A 311 17.21 -19.09 44.45
N THR A 312 16.24 -19.99 44.25
CA THR A 312 16.23 -21.30 44.92
C THR A 312 17.23 -22.30 44.34
N GLN A 313 17.62 -22.13 43.07
CA GLN A 313 18.51 -23.05 42.36
C GLN A 313 19.98 -22.62 42.42
N ASN A 314 20.26 -21.39 42.86
CA ASN A 314 21.59 -20.80 42.84
C ASN A 314 22.08 -20.46 44.24
N ALA A 315 23.39 -20.54 44.45
CA ALA A 315 23.99 -20.08 45.71
C ALA A 315 23.80 -18.57 45.86
N PHE A 316 23.62 -18.09 47.08
CA PHE A 316 23.40 -16.66 47.33
C PHE A 316 24.48 -15.77 46.70
N SER A 317 25.75 -16.22 46.72
CA SER A 317 26.88 -15.49 46.14
C SER A 317 26.83 -15.30 44.62
N SER A 318 26.03 -16.09 43.89
CA SER A 318 25.85 -15.97 42.45
C SER A 318 24.58 -15.21 42.06
N ILE A 319 23.75 -14.81 43.04
CA ILE A 319 22.55 -14.02 42.78
C ILE A 319 22.96 -12.55 42.61
N PRO A 320 22.64 -11.90 41.47
CA PRO A 320 22.98 -10.50 41.29
C PRO A 320 22.07 -9.60 42.13
N ALA A 321 22.62 -8.55 42.75
CA ALA A 321 21.85 -7.56 43.52
C ALA A 321 20.65 -6.99 42.74
N ASN A 322 20.82 -6.80 41.43
CA ASN A 322 19.78 -6.31 40.54
C ASN A 322 18.56 -7.24 40.48
N LEU A 323 18.72 -8.55 40.68
CA LEU A 323 17.58 -9.48 40.79
C LEU A 323 16.68 -9.08 41.96
N GLN A 324 17.25 -8.91 43.15
CA GLN A 324 16.48 -8.54 44.35
C GLN A 324 15.82 -7.16 44.20
N LEU A 325 16.48 -6.24 43.49
CA LEU A 325 15.91 -4.93 43.17
C LEU A 325 14.67 -5.07 42.28
N LEU A 326 14.75 -5.90 41.24
CA LEU A 326 13.63 -6.14 40.33
C LEU A 326 12.48 -6.89 41.03
N VAL A 327 12.78 -7.87 41.89
CA VAL A 327 11.77 -8.55 42.73
C VAL A 327 11.02 -7.57 43.62
N GLY A 328 11.75 -6.70 44.34
CA GLY A 328 11.12 -5.70 45.22
C GLY A 328 10.25 -4.71 44.44
N ARG A 329 10.70 -4.28 43.25
CA ARG A 329 9.91 -3.42 42.36
C ARG A 329 8.66 -4.15 41.85
N ALA A 330 8.80 -5.38 41.37
CA ALA A 330 7.69 -6.18 40.89
C ALA A 330 6.60 -6.38 41.97
N TYR A 331 7.00 -6.69 43.21
CA TYR A 331 6.07 -6.79 44.34
C TYR A 331 5.32 -5.49 44.61
N ARG A 332 6.00 -4.35 44.49
CA ARG A 332 5.37 -3.03 44.64
C ARG A 332 4.34 -2.77 43.54
N GLU A 333 4.67 -3.11 42.29
CA GLU A 333 3.75 -2.92 41.14
C GLU A 333 2.48 -3.77 41.27
N ILE A 334 2.55 -4.95 41.90
CA ILE A 334 1.36 -5.78 42.21
C ILE A 334 0.71 -5.45 43.58
N GLY A 335 1.14 -4.38 44.24
CA GLY A 335 0.55 -3.88 45.50
C GLY A 335 1.01 -4.61 46.78
N ASN A 336 1.99 -5.51 46.70
CA ASN A 336 2.53 -6.24 47.84
C ASN A 336 3.72 -5.50 48.48
N ASN A 337 3.43 -4.39 49.16
CA ASN A 337 4.45 -3.56 49.81
C ASN A 337 5.26 -4.28 50.90
N SER A 338 4.64 -5.27 51.57
CA SER A 338 5.33 -6.05 52.60
C SER A 338 6.46 -6.90 52.00
N ALA A 339 6.17 -7.67 50.95
CA ALA A 339 7.17 -8.45 50.24
C ALA A 339 8.22 -7.57 49.54
N ALA A 340 7.81 -6.41 49.01
CA ALA A 340 8.73 -5.44 48.44
C ALA A 340 9.79 -4.97 49.46
N ASN A 341 9.36 -4.61 50.67
CA ASN A 341 10.28 -4.20 51.74
C ASN A 341 11.27 -5.31 52.11
N VAL A 342 10.83 -6.56 52.18
CA VAL A 342 11.70 -7.71 52.44
C VAL A 342 12.77 -7.83 51.34
N ALA A 343 12.38 -7.76 50.07
CA ALA A 343 13.32 -7.85 48.95
C ALA A 343 14.36 -6.71 48.97
N PHE A 344 13.95 -5.48 49.28
CA PHE A 344 14.90 -4.37 49.41
C PHE A 344 15.83 -4.51 50.63
N GLN A 345 15.33 -5.04 51.75
CA GLN A 345 16.14 -5.27 52.93
C GLN A 345 17.25 -6.30 52.67
N ILE A 346 16.97 -7.35 51.89
CA ILE A 346 17.98 -8.33 51.46
C ILE A 346 19.15 -7.64 50.74
N ILE A 347 18.88 -6.60 49.93
CA ILE A 347 19.93 -5.84 49.26
C ILE A 347 20.81 -5.12 50.28
N VAL A 348 20.18 -4.36 51.20
CA VAL A 348 20.87 -3.57 52.22
C VAL A 348 21.75 -4.44 53.12
N ASP A 349 21.25 -5.61 53.51
CA ASP A 349 21.93 -6.46 54.48
C ASP A 349 23.11 -7.23 53.86
N ASN A 350 23.02 -7.56 52.58
CA ASN A 350 23.90 -8.56 51.97
C ASN A 350 24.76 -8.06 50.80
N TYR A 351 24.43 -6.93 50.19
CA TYR A 351 25.16 -6.37 49.04
C TYR A 351 25.76 -5.02 49.43
N LYS A 352 26.99 -5.06 49.99
CA LYS A 352 27.74 -3.85 50.35
C LYS A 352 28.44 -3.27 49.12
N THR A 353 28.58 -1.94 49.10
CA THR A 353 29.20 -1.16 48.02
C THR A 353 30.71 -1.30 47.96
#